data_AF-A0A969K2Y4-F1
#
_entry.id   AF-A0A969K2Y4-F1
#
_cell.length_a   1.000
_cell.length_b   1.000
_cell.length_c   1.000
_cell.angle_alpha   90.00
_cell.angle_beta   90.00
_cell.angle_gamma   90.00
#
_symmetry.space_group_name_H-M   'P 1'
#
loop_
_entity.id
_entity.type
_entity.pdbx_description
1 polymer ?
#
loop_
_entity_poly.entity_id
_entity_poly.type
_entity_poly.pdbx_seq_one_letter_code
_entity_poly.pdbx_strand_id
1 'polypeptide(L)'
;MSWGLSRTLDANIPIVAVYDRDYFCDEQITEIHQELSSELKLACIHKRKEIENYLLVPSVLERVLDKAIKERERRSQAVIEKKETARNILDRITEQEKTNIQAQYIARRSDFLKKTGKDAATITTETIHWFDRKWKELDGRMEIVPGKQILRMLRDEVQKLYCVNLTDIRIIDEFICKEVPDDLAILIKNLEAFRISK
;
A
#
# COMPACT_ATOMS: atom_id res chain seq x y z
N MET A 1 -12.60 14.17 -14.72
CA MET A 1 -13.13 13.18 -15.70
C MET A 1 -14.67 13.04 -15.65
N SER A 2 -15.38 13.60 -14.67
CA SER A 2 -16.86 13.56 -14.62
C SER A 2 -17.53 14.44 -15.70
N TRP A 3 -16.81 15.45 -16.22
CA TRP A 3 -17.32 16.45 -17.14
C TRP A 3 -17.81 15.91 -18.50
N GLY A 4 -17.22 14.82 -19.00
CA GLY A 4 -17.62 14.20 -20.27
C GLY A 4 -18.84 13.28 -20.15
N LEU A 5 -18.97 12.57 -19.04
CA LEU A 5 -20.03 11.59 -18.82
C LEU A 5 -21.40 12.23 -18.58
N SER A 6 -21.45 13.34 -17.83
CA SER A 6 -22.70 14.02 -17.49
C SER A 6 -23.40 14.66 -18.69
N ARG A 7 -22.65 15.15 -19.69
CA ARG A 7 -23.23 15.77 -20.90
C ARG A 7 -23.76 14.78 -21.93
N THR A 8 -23.30 13.53 -21.90
CA THR A 8 -23.65 12.55 -22.93
C THR A 8 -24.83 11.66 -22.52
N LEU A 9 -25.09 11.54 -21.21
CA LEU A 9 -26.04 10.57 -20.66
C LEU A 9 -27.34 11.18 -20.10
N ASP A 10 -27.51 12.51 -20.13
CA ASP A 10 -28.67 13.24 -19.56
C ASP A 10 -29.17 12.67 -18.21
N ALA A 11 -28.22 12.19 -17.42
CA ALA A 11 -28.44 11.50 -16.17
C ALA A 11 -27.34 11.91 -15.19
N ASN A 12 -27.75 12.34 -14.00
CA ASN A 12 -26.83 12.62 -12.91
C ASN A 12 -26.34 11.29 -12.33
N ILE A 13 -25.27 10.74 -12.92
CA ILE A 13 -24.68 9.47 -12.46
C ILE A 13 -23.80 9.78 -11.26
N PRO A 14 -24.14 9.29 -10.05
CA PRO A 14 -23.28 9.48 -8.90
C PRO A 14 -22.00 8.66 -9.08
N ILE A 15 -20.85 9.32 -8.98
CA ILE A 15 -19.53 8.69 -9.14
C ILE A 15 -18.84 8.60 -7.79
N VAL A 16 -18.25 7.43 -7.54
CA VAL A 16 -17.27 7.19 -6.47
C VAL A 16 -15.92 6.90 -7.09
N ALA A 17 -14.86 7.41 -6.48
CA ALA A 17 -13.51 7.05 -6.87
C ALA A 17 -12.68 6.66 -5.64
N VAL A 18 -11.89 5.59 -5.81
CA VAL A 18 -10.89 5.12 -4.85
C VAL A 18 -9.53 5.22 -5.52
N TYR A 19 -8.60 5.92 -4.89
CA TYR A 19 -7.28 6.19 -5.43
C TYR A 19 -6.17 5.62 -4.54
N ASP A 20 -5.14 5.10 -5.18
CA ASP A 20 -3.85 4.90 -4.53
C ASP A 20 -3.27 6.24 -4.09
N ARG A 21 -2.54 6.21 -2.98
CA ARG A 21 -1.87 7.40 -2.44
C ARG A 21 -0.63 7.76 -3.25
N ASP A 22 0.03 6.75 -3.80
CA ASP A 22 1.33 6.87 -4.44
C ASP A 22 2.34 7.59 -3.52
N TYR A 23 3.32 8.26 -4.12
CA TYR A 23 4.35 9.03 -3.43
C TYR A 23 3.87 10.45 -3.03
N PHE A 24 2.56 10.71 -3.02
CA PHE A 24 2.03 12.02 -2.68
C PHE A 24 2.15 12.32 -1.18
N CYS A 25 2.63 13.53 -0.89
CA CYS A 25 2.74 14.02 0.48
C CYS A 25 1.37 14.38 1.06
N ASP A 26 1.27 14.50 2.39
CA ASP A 26 0.00 14.78 3.08
C ASP A 26 -0.64 16.10 2.60
N GLU A 27 0.18 17.11 2.30
CA GLU A 27 -0.29 18.40 1.79
C GLU A 27 -0.97 18.23 0.42
N GLN A 28 -0.35 17.43 -0.47
CA GLN A 28 -0.89 17.15 -1.79
C GLN A 28 -2.16 16.29 -1.73
N ILE A 29 -2.19 15.27 -0.86
CA ILE A 29 -3.38 14.45 -0.65
C ILE A 29 -4.55 15.31 -0.17
N THR A 30 -4.28 16.29 0.70
CA THR A 30 -5.31 17.22 1.18
C THR A 30 -5.87 18.08 0.05
N GLU A 31 -5.02 18.65 -0.81
CA GLU A 31 -5.43 19.45 -1.98
C GLU A 31 -6.28 18.61 -2.96
N ILE A 32 -5.79 17.41 -3.33
CA ILE A 32 -6.52 16.48 -4.23
C ILE A 32 -7.87 16.09 -3.64
N HIS A 33 -7.93 15.77 -2.34
CA HIS A 33 -9.19 15.39 -1.71
C HIS A 33 -10.22 16.53 -1.72
N GLN A 34 -9.78 17.78 -1.51
CA GLN A 34 -10.65 18.96 -1.58
C GLN A 34 -11.21 19.16 -2.99
N GLU A 35 -10.37 19.03 -4.02
CA GLU A 35 -10.79 19.12 -5.41
C GLU A 35 -11.82 18.04 -5.76
N LEU A 36 -11.52 16.77 -5.45
CA LEU A 36 -12.40 15.64 -5.75
C LEU A 36 -13.74 15.71 -5.02
N SER A 37 -13.77 16.23 -3.79
CA SER A 37 -15.01 16.37 -3.01
C SER A 37 -16.00 17.38 -3.61
N SER A 38 -15.55 18.23 -4.54
CA SER A 38 -16.44 19.15 -5.28
C SER A 38 -17.12 18.49 -6.49
N GLU A 39 -16.55 17.41 -7.01
CA GLU A 39 -17.01 16.75 -8.24
C GLU A 39 -17.64 15.37 -8.01
N LEU A 40 -17.24 14.67 -6.94
CA LEU A 40 -17.61 13.29 -6.68
C LEU A 40 -18.52 13.18 -5.46
N LYS A 41 -19.45 12.22 -5.49
CA LYS A 41 -20.30 11.92 -4.32
C LYS A 41 -19.49 11.26 -3.20
N LEU A 42 -18.40 10.55 -3.55
CA LEU A 42 -17.43 10.03 -2.60
C LEU A 42 -16.05 9.92 -3.27
N ALA A 43 -15.04 10.50 -2.63
CA ALA A 43 -13.64 10.33 -2.99
C ALA A 43 -12.91 9.70 -1.82
N CYS A 44 -12.16 8.63 -2.05
CA CYS A 44 -11.36 7.98 -1.04
C CYS A 44 -9.93 7.81 -1.56
N ILE A 45 -8.96 8.26 -0.79
CA ILE A 45 -7.54 8.04 -1.08
C ILE A 45 -6.99 7.15 0.02
N HIS A 46 -6.30 6.08 -0.37
CA HIS A 46 -5.71 5.13 0.59
C HIS A 46 -4.74 5.84 1.55
N LYS A 47 -4.64 5.35 2.79
CA LYS A 47 -3.62 5.85 3.74
C LYS A 47 -2.25 5.29 3.43
N ARG A 48 -2.18 4.07 2.90
CA ARG A 48 -0.95 3.42 2.43
C ARG A 48 -0.72 3.75 0.95
N LYS A 49 0.52 3.57 0.48
CA LYS A 49 0.95 3.95 -0.88
C LYS A 49 0.04 3.36 -1.96
N GLU A 50 -0.16 2.04 -1.94
CA GLU A 50 -0.95 1.27 -2.91
C GLU A 50 -1.91 0.33 -2.16
N ILE A 51 -2.95 -0.15 -2.82
CA ILE A 51 -3.84 -1.19 -2.24
C ILE A 51 -3.07 -2.46 -1.84
N GLU A 52 -2.00 -2.81 -2.56
CA GLU A 52 -1.13 -3.94 -2.23
C GLU A 52 -0.42 -3.77 -0.88
N ASN A 53 -0.17 -2.54 -0.42
CA ASN A 53 0.46 -2.31 0.88
C ASN A 53 -0.42 -2.79 2.04
N TYR A 54 -1.72 -3.00 1.85
CA TYR A 54 -2.59 -3.59 2.87
C TYR A 54 -2.31 -5.09 3.07
N LEU A 55 -1.69 -5.77 2.08
CA LEU A 55 -1.28 -7.17 2.17
C LEU A 55 0.12 -7.34 2.80
N LEU A 56 0.88 -6.24 2.94
CA LEU A 56 2.20 -6.23 3.56
C LEU A 56 2.11 -6.16 5.09
N VAL A 57 1.56 -7.20 5.70
CA VAL A 57 1.49 -7.35 7.16
C VAL A 57 2.43 -8.49 7.58
N PRO A 58 3.58 -8.21 8.22
CA PRO A 58 4.60 -9.22 8.50
C PRO A 58 4.09 -10.45 9.27
N SER A 59 3.19 -10.26 10.25
CA SER A 59 2.60 -11.37 11.02
C SER A 59 1.70 -12.25 10.17
N VAL A 60 0.92 -11.67 9.25
CA VAL A 60 0.07 -12.42 8.31
C VAL A 60 0.96 -13.20 7.36
N LEU A 61 1.92 -12.53 6.73
CA LEU A 61 2.82 -13.14 5.74
C LEU A 61 3.62 -14.31 6.33
N GLU A 62 4.01 -14.22 7.60
CA GLU A 62 4.66 -15.32 8.31
C GLU A 62 3.75 -16.57 8.41
N ARG A 63 2.47 -16.39 8.79
CA ARG A 63 1.51 -17.50 8.84
C ARG A 63 1.25 -18.12 7.46
N VAL A 64 1.14 -17.28 6.42
CA VAL A 64 0.94 -17.76 5.04
C VAL A 64 2.15 -18.58 4.60
N LEU A 65 3.36 -18.11 4.90
CA LEU A 65 4.60 -18.80 4.58
C LEU A 65 4.69 -20.16 5.29
N ASP A 66 4.42 -20.19 6.59
CA ASP A 66 4.45 -21.44 7.38
C ASP A 66 3.44 -22.46 6.85
N LYS A 67 2.21 -22.03 6.57
CA LYS A 67 1.18 -22.90 5.99
C LYS A 67 1.57 -23.39 4.61
N ALA A 68 2.21 -22.54 3.81
CA ALA A 68 2.69 -22.92 2.48
C ALA A 68 3.82 -23.95 2.51
N ILE A 69 4.77 -23.79 3.42
CA ILE A 69 5.85 -24.76 3.65
C ILE A 69 5.25 -26.09 4.10
N LYS A 70 4.42 -26.10 5.14
CA LYS A 70 3.78 -27.33 5.65
C LYS A 70 3.00 -28.08 4.59
N GLU A 71 2.21 -27.38 3.76
CA GLU A 71 1.45 -28.02 2.68
C GLU A 71 2.36 -28.58 1.59
N ARG A 72 3.53 -27.97 1.37
CA ARG A 72 4.53 -28.53 0.46
C ARG A 72 5.18 -29.78 1.06
N GLU A 73 5.62 -29.73 2.32
CA GLU A 73 6.21 -30.86 3.03
C GLU A 73 5.28 -32.08 3.01
N ARG A 74 3.98 -31.85 3.24
CA ARG A 74 2.94 -32.88 3.18
C ARG A 74 2.84 -33.53 1.79
N ARG A 75 2.97 -32.74 0.71
CA ARG A 75 2.88 -33.23 -0.68
C ARG A 75 4.16 -33.91 -1.16
N SER A 76 5.32 -33.41 -0.76
CA SER A 76 6.61 -33.97 -1.18
C SER A 76 7.18 -35.04 -0.24
N GLN A 77 6.57 -35.24 0.93
CA GLN A 77 7.09 -36.10 2.01
C GLN A 77 8.54 -35.76 2.40
N ALA A 78 8.93 -34.50 2.23
CA ALA A 78 10.27 -34.00 2.50
C ALA A 78 10.17 -32.82 3.46
N VAL A 79 11.00 -32.83 4.51
CA VAL A 79 11.09 -31.73 5.48
C VAL A 79 11.84 -30.57 4.84
N ILE A 80 11.29 -29.36 4.98
CA ILE A 80 11.88 -28.13 4.46
C ILE A 80 12.34 -27.31 5.65
N GLU A 81 13.65 -27.15 5.78
CA GLU A 81 14.23 -26.26 6.78
C GLU A 81 13.91 -24.79 6.45
N LYS A 82 13.16 -24.13 7.33
CA LYS A 82 12.87 -22.71 7.22
C LYS A 82 14.06 -21.88 7.72
N LYS A 83 14.79 -21.26 6.80
CA LYS A 83 16.02 -20.50 7.10
C LYS A 83 15.77 -19.04 7.48
N GLU A 84 14.69 -18.45 6.99
CA GLU A 84 14.34 -17.04 7.17
C GLU A 84 12.84 -16.88 7.42
N THR A 85 12.49 -15.91 8.27
CA THR A 85 11.11 -15.45 8.47
C THR A 85 10.70 -14.50 7.35
N ALA A 86 9.39 -14.36 7.11
CA ALA A 86 8.86 -13.36 6.20
C ALA A 86 9.32 -11.94 6.57
N ARG A 87 9.44 -11.66 7.88
CA ARG A 87 9.97 -10.39 8.41
C ARG A 87 11.40 -10.12 7.92
N ASN A 88 12.28 -11.11 8.01
CA ASN A 88 13.68 -10.96 7.62
C ASN A 88 13.81 -10.77 6.10
N ILE A 89 13.01 -11.49 5.31
CA ILE A 89 12.98 -11.32 3.86
C ILE A 89 12.50 -9.91 3.50
N LEU A 90 11.41 -9.43 4.10
CA LEU A 90 10.89 -8.07 3.90
C LEU A 90 11.91 -6.98 4.27
N ASP A 91 12.57 -7.13 5.41
CA ASP A 91 13.57 -6.16 5.87
C ASP A 91 14.72 -6.06 4.86
N ARG A 92 15.27 -7.21 4.44
CA ARG A 92 16.36 -7.28 3.46
C ARG A 92 15.97 -6.68 2.10
N ILE A 93 14.82 -7.07 1.53
CA ILE A 93 14.42 -6.57 0.21
C ILE A 93 14.12 -5.07 0.25
N THR A 94 13.54 -4.57 1.34
CA THR A 94 13.20 -3.15 1.42
C THR A 94 14.42 -2.28 1.70
N GLU A 95 15.37 -2.74 2.51
CA GLU A 95 16.59 -1.97 2.78
C GLU A 95 17.42 -1.77 1.50
N GLN A 96 17.42 -2.74 0.58
CA GLN A 96 18.04 -2.58 -0.75
C GLN A 96 17.39 -1.46 -1.59
N GLU A 97 16.10 -1.18 -1.38
CA GLU A 97 15.35 -0.18 -2.13
C GLU A 97 15.23 1.17 -1.40
N LYS A 98 15.76 1.29 -0.18
CA LYS A 98 15.57 2.45 0.69
C LYS A 98 15.88 3.78 0.00
N THR A 99 17.08 3.90 -0.57
CA THR A 99 17.54 5.13 -1.20
C THR A 99 16.67 5.50 -2.41
N ASN A 100 16.28 4.51 -3.21
CA ASN A 100 15.41 4.71 -4.36
C ASN A 100 14.04 5.26 -3.93
N ILE A 101 13.43 4.64 -2.92
CA ILE A 101 12.11 5.03 -2.41
C ILE A 101 12.19 6.42 -1.75
N GLN A 102 13.23 6.70 -0.96
CA GLN A 102 13.43 8.03 -0.36
C GLN A 102 13.55 9.12 -1.43
N ALA A 103 14.32 8.86 -2.50
CA ALA A 103 14.46 9.79 -3.61
C ALA A 103 13.12 10.07 -4.31
N GLN A 104 12.25 9.07 -4.48
CA GLN A 104 10.91 9.27 -5.04
C GLN A 104 10.04 10.20 -4.19
N TYR A 105 10.02 10.02 -2.87
CA TYR A 105 9.29 10.91 -1.96
C TYR A 105 9.85 12.33 -1.97
N ILE A 106 11.18 12.50 -1.98
CA ILE A 106 11.82 13.82 -2.07
C ILE A 106 11.44 14.51 -3.37
N ALA A 107 11.57 13.82 -4.50
CA ALA A 107 11.26 14.37 -5.82
C ALA A 107 9.79 14.83 -5.88
N ARG A 108 8.86 13.96 -5.48
CA ARG A 108 7.41 14.26 -5.53
C ARG A 108 7.00 15.40 -4.61
N ARG A 109 7.47 15.43 -3.37
CA ARG A 109 7.15 16.52 -2.43
C ARG A 109 7.82 17.83 -2.86
N SER A 110 9.02 17.77 -3.43
CA SER A 110 9.70 18.96 -3.98
C SER A 110 8.94 19.54 -5.17
N ASP A 111 8.52 18.70 -6.12
CA ASP A 111 7.74 19.14 -7.29
C ASP A 111 6.43 19.83 -6.86
N PHE A 112 5.74 19.25 -5.88
CA PHE A 112 4.49 19.80 -5.35
C PHE A 112 4.70 21.13 -4.61
N LEU A 113 5.70 21.23 -3.73
CA LEU A 113 5.93 22.41 -2.90
C LEU A 113 6.75 23.51 -3.58
N LYS A 114 7.35 23.24 -4.75
CA LYS A 114 8.07 24.26 -5.52
C LYS A 114 7.19 25.47 -5.83
N LYS A 115 5.88 25.27 -6.06
CA LYS A 115 4.90 26.34 -6.33
C LYS A 115 4.62 27.24 -5.12
N THR A 116 4.93 26.79 -3.89
CA THR A 116 4.61 27.52 -2.66
C THR A 116 5.72 28.46 -2.20
N GLY A 117 6.85 28.52 -2.92
CA GLY A 117 8.01 29.35 -2.57
C GLY A 117 8.82 28.84 -1.37
N LYS A 118 8.57 27.61 -0.91
CA LYS A 118 9.33 26.99 0.19
C LYS A 118 10.73 26.59 -0.33
N ASP A 119 11.74 26.83 0.51
CA ASP A 119 13.13 26.50 0.17
C ASP A 119 13.33 24.98 -0.05
N ALA A 120 14.08 24.64 -1.09
CA ALA A 120 14.28 23.25 -1.54
C ALA A 120 15.06 22.40 -0.52
N ALA A 121 16.05 22.98 0.16
CA ALA A 121 16.80 22.27 1.19
C ALA A 121 15.92 21.98 2.41
N THR A 122 15.03 22.91 2.76
CA THR A 122 14.03 22.74 3.81
C THR A 122 13.05 21.61 3.47
N ILE A 123 12.47 21.60 2.25
CA ILE A 123 11.57 20.52 1.80
C ILE A 123 12.27 19.17 1.87
N THR A 124 13.50 19.09 1.37
CA THR A 124 14.28 17.84 1.35
C THR A 124 14.54 17.34 2.77
N THR A 125 15.01 18.21 3.66
CA THR A 125 15.34 17.86 5.06
C THR A 125 14.10 17.36 5.81
N GLU A 126 12.97 18.05 5.71
CA GLU A 126 11.72 17.61 6.33
C GLU A 126 11.24 16.26 5.77
N THR A 127 11.41 16.04 4.47
CA THR A 127 10.99 14.80 3.82
C THR A 127 11.85 13.63 4.27
N ILE A 128 13.17 13.83 4.39
CA ILE A 128 14.09 12.84 4.97
C ILE A 128 13.66 12.49 6.40
N HIS A 129 13.43 13.49 7.25
CA HIS A 129 13.01 13.24 8.63
C HIS A 129 11.67 12.50 8.74
N TRP A 130 10.68 12.84 7.90
CA TRP A 130 9.43 12.10 7.83
C TRP A 130 9.64 10.66 7.36
N PHE A 131 10.43 10.47 6.31
CA PHE A 131 10.74 9.17 5.73
C PHE A 131 11.44 8.28 6.75
N ASP A 132 12.49 8.77 7.40
CA ASP A 132 13.27 8.00 8.38
C ASP A 132 12.41 7.56 9.57
N ARG A 133 11.47 8.40 10.03
CA ARG A 133 10.51 8.02 11.08
C ARG A 133 9.62 6.86 10.63
N LYS A 134 9.10 6.90 9.39
CA LYS A 134 8.29 5.82 8.83
C LYS A 134 9.13 4.57 8.56
N TRP A 135 10.36 4.73 8.09
CA TRP A 135 11.25 3.65 7.69
C TRP A 135 11.82 2.85 8.86
N LYS A 136 11.95 3.49 10.03
CA LYS A 136 12.54 2.91 11.24
C LYS A 136 11.88 1.60 11.64
N GLU A 137 10.56 1.56 11.68
CA GLU A 137 9.78 0.38 12.04
C GLU A 137 9.27 -0.31 10.77
N LEU A 138 9.41 -1.64 10.70
CA LEU A 138 9.02 -2.39 9.50
C LEU A 138 7.55 -2.17 9.13
N ASP A 139 6.65 -2.13 10.11
CA ASP A 139 5.22 -1.93 9.85
C ASP A 139 4.95 -0.54 9.24
N GLY A 140 5.64 0.49 9.72
CA GLY A 140 5.58 1.83 9.13
C GLY A 140 6.19 1.88 7.73
N ARG A 141 7.26 1.12 7.50
CA ARG A 141 7.91 0.96 6.19
C ARG A 141 6.95 0.32 5.18
N MET A 142 6.21 -0.71 5.59
CA MET A 142 5.24 -1.40 4.72
C MET A 142 4.12 -0.49 4.22
N GLU A 143 3.87 0.65 4.86
CA GLU A 143 2.88 1.63 4.40
C GLU A 143 3.36 2.47 3.21
N ILE A 144 4.68 2.67 3.08
CA ILE A 144 5.27 3.69 2.18
C ILE A 144 6.08 3.12 1.02
N VAL A 145 6.41 1.82 1.04
CA VAL A 145 7.10 1.13 -0.06
C VAL A 145 6.17 0.91 -1.27
N PRO A 146 6.69 0.71 -2.50
CA PRO A 146 5.89 0.24 -3.65
C PRO A 146 5.37 -1.19 -3.41
N GLY A 147 4.16 -1.31 -2.88
CA GLY A 147 3.56 -2.55 -2.39
C GLY A 147 3.59 -3.70 -3.42
N LYS A 148 3.19 -3.43 -4.65
CA LYS A 148 3.22 -4.40 -5.75
C LYS A 148 4.64 -4.93 -6.03
N GLN A 149 5.64 -4.05 -6.05
CA GLN A 149 7.03 -4.44 -6.26
C GLN A 149 7.55 -5.29 -5.09
N ILE A 150 7.30 -4.87 -3.85
CA ILE A 150 7.77 -5.57 -2.66
C ILE A 150 7.10 -6.95 -2.52
N LEU A 151 5.79 -7.07 -2.80
CA LEU A 151 5.12 -8.38 -2.83
C LEU A 151 5.70 -9.30 -3.90
N ARG A 152 6.02 -8.77 -5.09
CA ARG A 152 6.70 -9.56 -6.14
C ARG A 152 8.06 -10.05 -5.67
N MET A 153 8.90 -9.17 -5.11
CA MET A 153 10.22 -9.55 -4.59
C MET A 153 10.11 -10.58 -3.47
N LEU A 154 9.17 -10.42 -2.54
CA LEU A 154 8.89 -11.41 -1.50
C LEU A 154 8.53 -12.78 -2.09
N ARG A 155 7.62 -12.81 -3.07
CA ARG A 155 7.21 -14.05 -3.77
C ARG A 155 8.38 -14.73 -4.47
N ASP A 156 9.22 -13.95 -5.13
CA ASP A 156 10.40 -14.47 -5.81
C ASP A 156 11.37 -15.10 -4.79
N GLU A 157 11.60 -14.46 -3.65
CA GLU A 157 12.50 -14.98 -2.60
C GLU A 157 11.95 -16.25 -1.93
N VAL A 158 10.67 -16.29 -1.55
CA VAL A 158 10.08 -17.50 -0.94
C VAL A 158 9.98 -18.65 -1.95
N GLN A 159 9.78 -18.36 -3.24
CA GLN A 159 9.82 -19.37 -4.29
C GLN A 159 11.24 -19.91 -4.50
N LYS A 160 12.28 -19.08 -4.42
CA LYS A 160 13.67 -19.57 -4.50
C LYS A 160 14.05 -20.41 -3.28
N LEU A 161 13.73 -19.93 -2.07
CA LEU A 161 14.15 -20.56 -0.82
C LEU A 161 13.38 -21.86 -0.52
N TYR A 162 12.07 -21.85 -0.77
CA TYR A 162 11.17 -22.92 -0.32
C TYR A 162 10.33 -23.52 -1.44
N CYS A 163 10.41 -22.96 -2.66
CA CYS A 163 9.54 -23.21 -3.79
C CYS A 163 8.05 -23.36 -3.45
N VAL A 164 7.59 -22.37 -2.68
CA VAL A 164 6.18 -22.12 -2.39
C VAL A 164 5.77 -20.76 -2.95
N ASN A 165 4.48 -20.58 -3.22
CA ASN A 165 3.92 -19.33 -3.74
C ASN A 165 2.93 -18.68 -2.76
N LEU A 166 2.99 -17.36 -2.59
CA LEU A 166 2.13 -16.57 -1.71
C LEU A 166 1.22 -15.65 -2.53
N THR A 167 0.16 -16.22 -3.11
CA THR A 167 -0.85 -15.45 -3.88
C THR A 167 -1.65 -14.51 -2.96
N ASP A 168 -2.25 -13.45 -3.51
CA ASP A 168 -3.07 -12.51 -2.74
C ASP A 168 -4.18 -13.21 -1.93
N ILE A 169 -4.90 -14.15 -2.54
CA ILE A 169 -5.98 -14.92 -1.87
C ILE A 169 -5.46 -15.61 -0.61
N ARG A 170 -4.32 -16.31 -0.72
CA ARG A 170 -3.69 -16.98 0.43
C ARG A 170 -3.27 -16.01 1.52
N ILE A 171 -2.86 -14.80 1.15
CA ILE A 171 -2.52 -13.76 2.12
C ILE A 171 -3.79 -13.30 2.84
N ILE A 172 -4.85 -13.00 2.07
CA ILE A 172 -6.16 -12.56 2.56
C ILE A 172 -6.78 -13.61 3.49
N ASP A 173 -6.72 -14.90 3.13
CA ASP A 173 -7.29 -15.99 3.92
C ASP A 173 -6.66 -16.14 5.32
N GLU A 174 -5.44 -15.63 5.52
CA GLU A 174 -4.76 -15.68 6.81
C GLU A 174 -4.99 -14.43 7.66
N PHE A 175 -5.68 -13.39 7.16
CA PHE A 175 -6.03 -12.23 7.98
C PHE A 175 -7.06 -12.59 9.05
N ILE A 176 -6.91 -11.96 10.20
CA ILE A 176 -7.96 -11.88 11.21
C ILE A 176 -8.47 -10.44 11.32
N CYS A 177 -9.72 -10.25 11.77
CA CYS A 177 -10.39 -8.95 11.75
C CYS A 177 -9.58 -7.82 12.41
N LYS A 178 -8.82 -8.12 13.48
CA LYS A 178 -7.99 -7.13 14.19
C LYS A 178 -6.74 -6.66 13.43
N GLU A 179 -6.36 -7.36 12.36
CA GLU A 179 -5.22 -7.01 11.52
C GLU A 179 -5.65 -6.23 10.27
N VAL A 180 -6.95 -6.12 10.01
CA VAL A 180 -7.48 -5.29 8.91
C VAL A 180 -7.40 -3.82 9.35
N PRO A 181 -6.68 -2.96 8.61
CA PRO A 181 -6.56 -1.55 8.98
C PRO A 181 -7.91 -0.82 8.98
N ASP A 182 -8.10 0.05 9.98
CA ASP A 182 -9.37 0.77 10.18
C ASP A 182 -9.80 1.59 8.96
N ASP A 183 -8.86 2.16 8.21
CA ASP A 183 -9.17 2.95 7.03
C ASP A 183 -9.75 2.12 5.88
N LEU A 184 -9.34 0.85 5.76
CA LEU A 184 -9.96 -0.07 4.81
C LEU A 184 -11.38 -0.46 5.25
N ALA A 185 -11.58 -0.67 6.55
CA ALA A 185 -12.91 -0.93 7.10
C ALA A 185 -13.85 0.28 6.92
N ILE A 186 -13.34 1.49 7.09
CA ILE A 186 -14.06 2.75 6.84
C ILE A 186 -14.41 2.88 5.36
N LEU A 187 -13.46 2.59 4.45
CA LEU A 187 -13.73 2.59 3.01
C LEU A 187 -14.90 1.69 2.65
N ILE A 188 -14.91 0.44 3.12
CA ILE A 188 -15.98 -0.51 2.84
C ILE A 188 -17.33 0.00 3.37
N LYS A 189 -17.36 0.56 4.59
CA LYS A 189 -18.57 1.17 5.17
C LYS A 189 -19.07 2.34 4.32
N ASN A 190 -18.17 3.19 3.83
CA ASN A 190 -18.53 4.33 2.99
C ASN A 190 -19.05 3.88 1.61
N LEU A 191 -18.46 2.84 1.02
CA LEU A 191 -18.94 2.24 -0.22
C LEU A 191 -20.33 1.62 -0.05
N GLU A 192 -20.59 0.96 1.08
CA GLU A 192 -21.91 0.42 1.38
C GLU A 192 -22.94 1.52 1.59
N ALA A 193 -22.59 2.57 2.35
CA ALA A 193 -23.44 3.74 2.53
C ALA A 193 -23.78 4.41 1.19
N PHE A 194 -22.80 4.50 0.28
CA PHE A 194 -23.01 4.99 -1.07
C PHE A 194 -23.98 4.08 -1.85
N ARG A 195 -23.77 2.76 -1.83
CA ARG A 195 -24.59 1.76 -2.55
C ARG A 195 -26.06 1.82 -2.14
N ILE A 196 -26.35 2.05 -0.86
CA ILE A 196 -27.72 2.16 -0.34
C ILE A 196 -28.31 3.57 -0.46
N SER A 197 -27.46 4.59 -0.64
CA SER A 197 -27.93 5.96 -0.86
C SER A 197 -28.52 6.09 -2.27
N LYS A 198 -29.84 6.26 -2.34
CA LYS A 198 -30.52 6.60 -3.60
C LYS A 198 -30.03 7.94 -4.15
#